data_AF-A6G2V6-F1
#
_entry.id   AF-A6G2V6-F1
#
_cell.length_a   1.000
_cell.length_b   1.000
_cell.length_c   1.000
_cell.angle_alpha   90.00
_cell.angle_beta   90.00
_cell.angle_gamma   90.00
#
_symmetry.space_group_name_H-M   'P 1'
#
loop_
_entity.id
_entity.type
_entity.pdbx_description
1 polymer ?
#
loop_
_entity_poly.entity_id
_entity_poly.type
_entity_poly.pdbx_seq_one_letter_code
_entity_poly.pdbx_strand_id
1 'polypeptide(L)'
;MALSLTACPSDDGGDEAADEAATESEDGSDASTDETTDDTTDGTEAETTEDETDDANPLCGNGVIDDGEVCDDGNKETEYPPYAAEDCMEDCSMVLATCNDGVMDPGEDCDDGNADSMDGCTTSCTINDMGVHAACTVYENGEEIDPQFNVSEGDIQNCDNVAPPASMAVGCNRSWEYLGGNLVYAAGGDCQMISLKCEGGALCPAGPIGDYDADTTCPEGHVLVDKTIEGDGVIVPTIKSKVCLLACESDRECRWNEADAYWEGPGEYRCTTTPLSGGEKVCNDARNNEL
;
A
#
# COMPACT_ATOMS: atom_id res chain seq x y z
N MET A 1 -9.48 14.15 57.54
CA MET A 1 -8.08 14.59 57.45
C MET A 1 -7.83 14.92 55.99
N ALA A 2 -7.90 16.20 55.66
CA ALA A 2 -7.59 16.71 54.33
C ALA A 2 -6.07 16.95 54.25
N LEU A 3 -5.43 16.52 53.18
CA LEU A 3 -4.14 17.06 52.77
C LEU A 3 -4.28 17.64 51.37
N SER A 4 -3.93 18.91 51.28
CA SER A 4 -4.02 19.80 50.15
C SER A 4 -2.69 19.81 49.37
N LEU A 5 -2.82 20.01 48.06
CA LEU A 5 -1.94 20.61 47.03
C LEU A 5 -0.50 20.97 47.41
N THR A 6 0.44 20.86 46.46
CA THR A 6 1.19 22.00 45.87
C THR A 6 2.02 21.54 44.64
N ALA A 7 1.93 22.31 43.55
CA ALA A 7 2.70 22.23 42.31
C ALA A 7 4.02 23.04 42.39
N CYS A 8 4.93 22.86 41.44
CA CYS A 8 6.09 23.74 41.21
C CYS A 8 6.64 23.52 39.77
N PRO A 9 7.47 24.43 39.20
CA PRO A 9 7.06 25.71 38.63
C PRO A 9 7.56 25.91 37.18
N SER A 10 6.98 26.88 36.48
CA SER A 10 7.57 27.53 35.30
C SER A 10 8.60 28.57 35.76
N ASP A 11 9.74 28.67 35.07
CA ASP A 11 10.68 29.79 35.22
C ASP A 11 11.14 30.27 33.84
N ASP A 12 10.94 31.57 33.65
CA ASP A 12 11.26 32.43 32.50
C ASP A 12 12.61 33.11 32.72
N GLY A 13 13.40 33.26 31.66
CA GLY A 13 14.51 34.23 31.59
C GLY A 13 15.46 33.84 30.46
N GLY A 14 15.71 34.64 29.41
CA GLY A 14 15.64 36.09 29.28
C GLY A 14 17.06 36.65 29.12
N ASP A 15 17.24 37.52 28.10
CA ASP A 15 18.41 38.36 27.77
C ASP A 15 19.58 37.68 27.03
N GLU A 16 20.19 38.22 25.96
CA GLU A 16 20.41 39.60 25.50
C GLU A 16 20.47 39.69 23.95
N ALA A 17 20.24 40.90 23.44
CA ALA A 17 20.22 41.31 22.04
C ALA A 17 21.55 41.94 21.54
N ALA A 18 21.49 42.45 20.30
CA ALA A 18 22.46 43.24 19.51
C ALA A 18 23.39 42.39 18.60
N ASP A 19 23.64 42.73 17.33
CA ASP A 19 23.74 44.08 16.73
C ASP A 19 23.77 44.01 15.18
N GLU A 20 23.25 45.06 14.53
CA GLU A 20 23.43 45.60 13.14
C GLU A 20 23.39 44.65 11.91
N ALA A 21 22.46 44.78 10.96
CA ALA A 21 22.19 45.88 10.01
C ALA A 21 23.31 46.17 8.98
N ALA A 22 23.04 45.84 7.71
CA ALA A 22 23.53 46.61 6.56
C ALA A 22 22.58 46.39 5.36
N THR A 23 21.99 47.50 4.92
CA THR A 23 21.19 47.67 3.70
C THR A 23 22.06 48.20 2.56
N GLU A 24 21.46 48.26 1.37
CA GLU A 24 21.75 49.13 0.19
C GLU A 24 22.20 48.42 -1.09
N SER A 25 21.20 48.14 -1.93
CA SER A 25 20.95 48.63 -3.30
C SER A 25 22.06 49.16 -4.23
N GLU A 26 21.82 48.84 -5.51
CA GLU A 26 21.97 49.65 -6.75
C GLU A 26 23.05 49.27 -7.79
N ASP A 27 22.50 49.01 -8.99
CA ASP A 27 22.90 49.45 -10.33
C ASP A 27 24.09 48.78 -11.05
N GLY A 28 23.89 48.55 -12.36
CA GLY A 28 24.90 47.97 -13.24
C GLY A 28 24.37 47.50 -14.60
N SER A 29 23.74 48.41 -15.33
CA SER A 29 23.43 48.33 -16.77
C SER A 29 24.62 47.88 -17.63
N ASP A 30 24.41 47.07 -18.68
CA ASP A 30 24.73 47.50 -20.05
C ASP A 30 24.12 46.57 -21.12
N ALA A 31 23.73 47.19 -22.22
CA ALA A 31 23.03 46.62 -23.36
C ALA A 31 23.94 46.56 -24.59
N SER A 32 23.48 45.80 -25.60
CA SER A 32 23.83 45.94 -27.03
C SER A 32 25.22 45.38 -27.41
N THR A 33 25.42 44.59 -28.46
CA THR A 33 24.98 44.69 -29.86
C THR A 33 25.43 43.38 -30.55
N ASP A 34 24.68 42.85 -31.52
CA ASP A 34 25.25 42.68 -32.87
C ASP A 34 24.14 42.60 -33.91
N GLU A 35 24.37 43.30 -35.01
CA GLU A 35 23.41 43.66 -36.04
C GLU A 35 23.48 42.74 -37.27
N THR A 36 22.28 42.44 -37.79
CA THR A 36 21.89 42.34 -39.21
C THR A 36 22.63 41.37 -40.15
N THR A 37 21.86 40.53 -40.86
CA THR A 37 21.63 40.73 -42.31
C THR A 37 20.30 40.10 -42.75
N ASP A 38 19.55 40.91 -43.49
CA ASP A 38 18.36 40.61 -44.28
C ASP A 38 18.76 39.87 -45.58
N ASP A 39 18.09 38.77 -45.91
CA ASP A 39 18.00 38.32 -47.31
C ASP A 39 16.70 37.52 -47.50
N THR A 40 15.89 37.98 -48.45
CA THR A 40 14.59 37.41 -48.81
C THR A 40 14.78 36.43 -49.96
N THR A 41 14.27 35.20 -49.83
CA THR A 41 13.84 34.43 -51.01
C THR A 41 12.67 33.49 -50.71
N ASP A 42 11.74 33.57 -51.66
CA ASP A 42 10.53 32.79 -51.94
C ASP A 42 10.74 31.26 -51.96
N GLY A 43 9.78 30.52 -51.40
CA GLY A 43 9.77 29.06 -51.42
C GLY A 43 8.76 28.46 -50.45
N THR A 44 7.53 28.26 -50.94
CA THR A 44 6.52 27.38 -50.34
C THR A 44 7.08 25.98 -50.11
N GLU A 45 7.24 25.53 -48.87
CA GLU A 45 7.23 24.11 -48.49
C GLU A 45 6.71 24.01 -47.05
N ALA A 46 5.96 22.93 -46.81
CA ALA A 46 5.12 22.73 -45.64
C ALA A 46 5.91 22.68 -44.32
N GLU A 47 5.55 23.56 -43.39
CA GLU A 47 5.87 23.43 -41.97
C GLU A 47 4.94 22.36 -41.37
N THR A 48 5.36 21.10 -41.41
CA THR A 48 4.97 20.14 -40.38
C THR A 48 6.01 20.24 -39.27
N THR A 49 5.84 21.23 -38.39
CA THR A 49 6.42 21.15 -37.06
C THR A 49 5.62 20.09 -36.32
N GLU A 50 6.15 18.87 -36.28
CA GLU A 50 5.83 17.91 -35.23
C GLU A 50 6.40 18.51 -33.93
N ASP A 51 5.61 19.38 -33.32
CA ASP A 51 5.75 19.75 -31.92
C ASP A 51 5.00 18.66 -31.15
N GLU A 52 5.72 17.58 -30.84
CA GLU A 52 5.28 16.57 -29.88
C GLU A 52 5.42 17.16 -28.48
N THR A 53 4.62 18.19 -28.19
CA THR A 53 4.13 18.38 -26.82
C THR A 53 2.95 17.44 -26.67
N ASP A 54 3.22 16.40 -25.91
CA ASP A 54 2.28 15.54 -25.20
C ASP A 54 1.13 16.40 -24.62
N ASP A 55 0.12 16.71 -25.45
CA ASP A 55 -1.07 17.46 -25.03
C ASP A 55 -1.93 16.50 -24.21
N ALA A 56 -1.58 16.41 -22.93
CA ALA A 56 -2.51 16.13 -21.85
C ALA A 56 -3.81 16.89 -22.16
N ASN A 57 -4.86 16.11 -22.38
CA ASN A 57 -6.17 16.46 -22.90
C ASN A 57 -6.45 17.99 -22.97
N PRO A 58 -6.51 18.61 -24.18
CA PRO A 58 -6.60 20.06 -24.33
C PRO A 58 -7.87 20.65 -23.71
N LEU A 59 -8.87 19.83 -23.42
CA LEU A 59 -10.14 20.20 -22.81
C LEU A 59 -10.08 20.30 -21.28
N CYS A 60 -9.04 19.75 -20.64
CA CYS A 60 -8.96 19.74 -19.19
C CYS A 60 -8.98 21.15 -18.58
N GLY A 61 -9.73 21.32 -17.50
CA GLY A 61 -9.79 22.59 -16.75
C GLY A 61 -10.72 23.63 -17.36
N ASN A 62 -11.68 23.21 -18.18
CA ASN A 62 -12.66 24.10 -18.81
C ASN A 62 -13.95 24.26 -17.98
N GLY A 63 -14.07 23.52 -16.88
CA GLY A 63 -15.21 23.46 -15.97
C GLY A 63 -16.31 22.48 -16.41
N VAL A 64 -16.03 21.57 -17.36
CA VAL A 64 -16.97 20.59 -17.89
C VAL A 64 -16.24 19.27 -18.11
N ILE A 65 -16.72 18.19 -17.49
CA ILE A 65 -16.21 16.84 -17.74
C ILE A 65 -16.56 16.40 -19.17
N ASP A 66 -15.55 16.37 -20.03
CA ASP A 66 -15.61 15.95 -21.43
C ASP A 66 -15.27 14.46 -21.63
N ASP A 67 -15.48 13.95 -22.86
CA ASP A 67 -15.25 12.54 -23.20
C ASP A 67 -13.74 12.21 -23.13
N GLY A 68 -13.34 11.43 -22.13
CA GLY A 68 -11.94 11.11 -21.83
C GLY A 68 -11.42 11.71 -20.52
N GLU A 69 -12.18 12.58 -19.87
CA GLU A 69 -11.87 13.15 -18.55
C GLU A 69 -12.50 12.33 -17.43
N VAL A 70 -11.78 12.21 -16.31
CA VAL A 70 -12.33 11.60 -15.08
C VAL A 70 -12.82 12.69 -14.11
N CYS A 71 -12.19 13.86 -14.13
CA CYS A 71 -12.55 15.08 -13.39
C CYS A 71 -12.30 16.34 -14.26
N ASP A 72 -12.85 17.48 -13.85
CA ASP A 72 -12.49 18.82 -14.34
C ASP A 72 -12.83 19.85 -13.23
N ASP A 73 -11.79 20.47 -12.67
CA ASP A 73 -11.85 21.42 -11.54
C ASP A 73 -11.88 22.89 -12.01
N GLY A 74 -11.98 23.12 -13.32
CA GLY A 74 -11.96 24.44 -13.95
C GLY A 74 -10.56 25.07 -14.09
N ASN A 75 -9.48 24.30 -13.89
CA ASN A 75 -8.12 24.75 -14.21
C ASN A 75 -7.19 23.57 -14.61
N LYS A 76 -5.93 23.87 -14.96
CA LYS A 76 -4.93 22.85 -15.37
C LYS A 76 -3.78 22.75 -14.36
N GLU A 77 -3.97 23.23 -13.15
CA GLU A 77 -2.93 23.19 -12.12
C GLU A 77 -3.09 21.88 -11.35
N THR A 78 -2.09 21.00 -11.43
CA THR A 78 -2.05 19.83 -10.53
C THR A 78 -1.99 20.31 -9.09
N GLU A 79 -3.03 20.03 -8.31
CA GLU A 79 -3.06 20.31 -6.88
C GLU A 79 -2.06 19.42 -6.12
N TYR A 80 -1.68 19.83 -4.91
CA TYR A 80 -0.77 19.11 -4.00
C TYR A 80 -1.46 18.97 -2.63
N PRO A 81 -1.16 17.94 -1.81
CA PRO A 81 -1.95 17.63 -0.63
C PRO A 81 -2.00 18.80 0.38
N PRO A 82 -3.10 18.96 1.13
CA PRO A 82 -4.30 18.11 1.15
C PRO A 82 -5.24 18.41 -0.03
N TYR A 83 -5.71 17.36 -0.69
CA TYR A 83 -6.61 17.45 -1.84
C TYR A 83 -8.07 17.52 -1.40
N ALA A 84 -8.96 17.94 -2.29
CA ALA A 84 -10.41 17.85 -2.14
C ALA A 84 -11.02 17.00 -3.24
N ALA A 85 -12.28 16.57 -3.03
CA ALA A 85 -12.99 15.77 -4.01
C ALA A 85 -13.26 16.47 -5.36
N GLU A 86 -13.05 17.78 -5.41
CA GLU A 86 -13.14 18.58 -6.62
C GLU A 86 -11.81 18.74 -7.35
N ASP A 87 -10.71 18.27 -6.76
CA ASP A 87 -9.34 18.47 -7.25
C ASP A 87 -8.99 17.53 -8.42
N CYS A 88 -8.20 18.02 -9.37
CA CYS A 88 -7.87 17.31 -10.60
C CYS A 88 -6.40 17.51 -10.98
N MET A 89 -5.76 16.47 -11.54
CA MET A 89 -4.41 16.64 -12.11
C MET A 89 -4.48 17.38 -13.45
N GLU A 90 -3.35 17.95 -13.89
CA GLU A 90 -3.26 18.74 -15.14
C GLU A 90 -3.73 18.00 -16.42
N ASP A 91 -3.79 16.67 -16.37
CA ASP A 91 -4.25 15.78 -17.44
C ASP A 91 -5.70 15.30 -17.30
N CYS A 92 -6.44 15.87 -16.34
CA CYS A 92 -7.79 15.49 -15.96
C CYS A 92 -7.95 14.05 -15.48
N SER A 93 -6.85 13.48 -14.99
CA SER A 93 -6.88 12.32 -14.10
C SER A 93 -7.16 12.76 -12.66
N MET A 94 -7.82 11.89 -11.89
CA MET A 94 -8.16 12.22 -10.51
C MET A 94 -6.90 12.24 -9.66
N VAL A 95 -6.81 13.21 -8.77
CA VAL A 95 -5.74 13.25 -7.79
C VAL A 95 -5.77 11.97 -6.95
N LEU A 96 -4.60 11.44 -6.62
CA LEU A 96 -4.48 10.28 -5.74
C LEU A 96 -5.13 10.61 -4.39
N ALA A 97 -6.28 9.99 -4.14
CA ALA A 97 -7.07 10.16 -2.92
C ALA A 97 -6.22 10.01 -1.66
N THR A 98 -6.41 10.93 -0.70
CA THR A 98 -5.72 10.83 0.59
C THR A 98 -6.54 9.96 1.51
N CYS A 99 -6.27 8.67 1.48
CA CYS A 99 -7.02 7.75 2.29
C CYS A 99 -6.86 8.01 3.80
N ASN A 100 -7.96 7.87 4.53
CA ASN A 100 -8.12 7.93 5.98
C ASN A 100 -8.20 9.35 6.57
N ASP A 101 -8.69 10.33 5.81
CA ASP A 101 -8.75 11.74 6.24
C ASP A 101 -10.15 12.23 6.64
N GLY A 102 -11.16 11.39 6.44
CA GLY A 102 -12.57 11.62 6.78
C GLY A 102 -13.37 12.22 5.62
N VAL A 103 -12.75 12.41 4.45
CA VAL A 103 -13.34 12.96 3.23
C VAL A 103 -13.41 11.84 2.21
N MET A 104 -14.57 11.70 1.57
CA MET A 104 -14.76 10.72 0.51
C MET A 104 -14.26 11.32 -0.81
N ASP A 105 -13.02 11.01 -1.19
CA ASP A 105 -12.39 11.48 -2.41
C ASP A 105 -12.80 10.65 -3.64
N PRO A 106 -12.76 11.23 -4.86
CA PRO A 106 -12.97 10.50 -6.08
C PRO A 106 -11.99 9.34 -6.23
N GLY A 107 -12.52 8.13 -6.40
CA GLY A 107 -11.72 6.92 -6.58
C GLY A 107 -11.61 6.06 -5.33
N GLU A 108 -11.97 6.58 -4.16
CA GLU A 108 -12.15 5.80 -2.95
C GLU A 108 -13.45 4.97 -3.02
N ASP A 109 -13.44 3.78 -2.44
CA ASP A 109 -14.65 2.99 -2.19
C ASP A 109 -15.21 3.23 -0.77
N CYS A 110 -14.38 3.74 0.14
CA CYS A 110 -14.71 4.21 1.49
C CYS A 110 -13.66 5.19 2.02
N ASP A 111 -14.03 5.99 3.02
CA ASP A 111 -13.13 6.68 3.93
C ASP A 111 -13.86 6.84 5.28
N ASP A 112 -13.23 6.43 6.38
CA ASP A 112 -13.76 6.58 7.74
C ASP A 112 -12.90 7.46 8.66
N GLY A 113 -11.92 8.15 8.07
CA GLY A 113 -11.05 9.11 8.75
C GLY A 113 -10.08 8.52 9.75
N ASN A 114 -9.74 7.23 9.62
CA ASN A 114 -8.81 6.58 10.53
C ASN A 114 -7.96 5.50 9.85
N ALA A 115 -6.76 5.22 10.37
CA ALA A 115 -5.81 4.29 9.72
C ALA A 115 -5.99 2.81 10.17
N ASP A 116 -7.12 2.45 10.77
CA ASP A 116 -7.42 1.09 11.21
C ASP A 116 -7.97 0.25 10.06
N SER A 117 -7.09 -0.46 9.35
CA SER A 117 -7.51 -1.33 8.23
C SER A 117 -8.38 -2.53 8.62
N MET A 118 -8.65 -2.74 9.92
CA MET A 118 -9.46 -3.85 10.44
C MET A 118 -10.94 -3.53 10.56
N ASP A 119 -11.36 -2.30 10.30
CA ASP A 119 -12.77 -1.91 10.32
C ASP A 119 -13.43 -2.03 8.93
N GLY A 120 -14.38 -1.17 8.59
CA GLY A 120 -15.08 -1.22 7.31
C GLY A 120 -14.26 -0.70 6.13
N CYS A 121 -13.17 0.02 6.39
CA CYS A 121 -12.33 0.63 5.36
C CYS A 121 -10.86 0.24 5.54
N THR A 122 -10.21 -0.15 4.44
CA THR A 122 -8.76 -0.39 4.47
C THR A 122 -8.01 0.92 4.34
N THR A 123 -6.72 0.93 4.68
CA THR A 123 -5.83 2.08 4.47
C THR A 123 -5.55 2.42 2.99
N SER A 124 -6.12 1.65 2.06
CA SER A 124 -6.14 1.96 0.61
C SER A 124 -7.51 2.45 0.12
N CYS A 125 -8.43 2.71 1.04
CA CYS A 125 -9.76 3.21 0.75
C CYS A 125 -10.56 2.24 -0.14
N THR A 126 -10.29 0.95 0.07
CA THR A 126 -11.11 -0.15 -0.42
C THR A 126 -11.93 -0.72 0.72
N ILE A 127 -13.14 -1.17 0.43
CA ILE A 127 -14.02 -1.79 1.43
C ILE A 127 -13.36 -3.04 2.00
N ASN A 128 -13.22 -3.09 3.32
CA ASN A 128 -12.83 -4.32 3.99
C ASN A 128 -14.08 -5.20 4.16
N ASP A 129 -14.29 -6.12 3.21
CA ASP A 129 -15.38 -7.09 3.30
C ASP A 129 -15.04 -8.30 4.20
N MET A 130 -13.92 -8.28 4.94
CA MET A 130 -13.46 -9.39 5.80
C MET A 130 -13.26 -10.73 5.04
N GLY A 131 -13.04 -10.64 3.72
CA GLY A 131 -12.81 -11.76 2.80
C GLY A 131 -11.33 -12.14 2.65
N VAL A 132 -11.03 -12.93 1.62
CA VAL A 132 -9.63 -13.35 1.33
C VAL A 132 -8.81 -12.08 1.01
N HIS A 133 -7.58 -12.01 1.53
CA HIS A 133 -6.69 -10.84 1.50
C HIS A 133 -7.16 -9.64 2.33
N ALA A 134 -8.21 -9.76 3.15
CA ALA A 134 -8.50 -8.76 4.18
C ALA A 134 -7.43 -8.79 5.28
N ALA A 135 -7.21 -7.64 5.93
CA ALA A 135 -6.35 -7.55 7.10
C ALA A 135 -6.93 -8.40 8.25
N CYS A 136 -6.08 -9.12 8.97
CA CYS A 136 -6.49 -9.97 10.09
C CYS A 136 -5.56 -9.90 11.29
N THR A 137 -6.13 -10.24 12.44
CA THR A 137 -5.43 -10.43 13.71
C THR A 137 -5.81 -11.76 14.32
N VAL A 138 -4.93 -12.27 15.17
CA VAL A 138 -5.14 -13.53 15.89
C VAL A 138 -5.12 -13.24 17.38
N TYR A 139 -6.15 -13.73 18.08
CA TYR A 139 -6.23 -13.62 19.53
C TYR A 139 -6.14 -14.98 20.20
N GLU A 140 -5.54 -15.02 21.37
CA GLU A 140 -5.61 -16.15 22.29
C GLU A 140 -5.88 -15.63 23.71
N ASN A 141 -6.92 -16.16 24.35
CA ASN A 141 -7.35 -15.75 25.69
C ASN A 141 -7.59 -14.22 25.85
N GLY A 142 -7.97 -13.55 24.75
CA GLY A 142 -8.27 -12.11 24.73
C GLY A 142 -7.05 -11.20 24.60
N GLU A 143 -5.87 -11.75 24.34
CA GLU A 143 -4.66 -11.00 23.99
C GLU A 143 -4.32 -11.27 22.52
N GLU A 144 -3.92 -10.24 21.79
CA GLU A 144 -3.43 -10.39 20.41
C GLU A 144 -2.09 -11.14 20.45
N ILE A 145 -1.97 -12.15 19.60
CA ILE A 145 -0.77 -12.99 19.51
C ILE A 145 -0.27 -13.05 18.08
N ASP A 146 1.02 -13.36 17.93
CA ASP A 146 1.60 -13.70 16.64
C ASP A 146 1.66 -15.24 16.48
N PRO A 147 0.87 -15.84 15.57
CA PRO A 147 0.86 -17.28 15.37
C PRO A 147 2.15 -17.76 14.67
N GLN A 148 3.19 -18.03 15.46
CA GLN A 148 4.54 -18.32 14.94
C GLN A 148 4.65 -19.51 13.97
N PHE A 149 3.81 -20.54 14.14
CA PHE A 149 3.88 -21.77 13.33
C PHE A 149 2.54 -22.25 12.79
N ASN A 150 1.44 -21.81 13.41
CA ASN A 150 0.09 -22.23 13.04
C ASN A 150 -0.76 -21.01 12.74
N VAL A 151 -0.68 -20.52 11.51
CA VAL A 151 -1.45 -19.36 11.03
C VAL A 151 -2.97 -19.59 11.05
N SER A 152 -3.44 -20.81 11.33
CA SER A 152 -4.86 -21.15 11.46
C SER A 152 -5.34 -21.33 12.91
N GLU A 153 -4.45 -21.15 13.89
CA GLU A 153 -4.77 -21.31 15.31
C GLU A 153 -5.12 -19.98 15.96
N GLY A 154 -5.88 -20.06 17.05
CA GLY A 154 -6.42 -18.90 17.75
C GLY A 154 -7.74 -18.42 17.19
N ASP A 155 -8.26 -17.36 17.80
CA ASP A 155 -9.46 -16.68 17.38
C ASP A 155 -9.09 -15.65 16.30
N ILE A 156 -9.12 -16.07 15.03
CA ILE A 156 -8.85 -15.21 13.88
C ILE A 156 -10.00 -14.20 13.71
N GLN A 157 -9.70 -12.91 13.77
CA GLN A 157 -10.64 -11.83 13.51
C GLN A 157 -10.51 -11.33 12.08
N ASN A 158 -11.60 -10.76 11.55
CA ASN A 158 -11.65 -10.11 10.23
C ASN A 158 -11.51 -11.05 9.02
N CYS A 159 -11.64 -12.35 9.24
CA CYS A 159 -11.73 -13.35 8.17
C CYS A 159 -13.09 -14.08 8.14
N ASP A 160 -14.13 -13.54 8.78
CA ASP A 160 -15.44 -14.21 8.94
C ASP A 160 -16.14 -14.53 7.61
N ASN A 161 -15.83 -13.78 6.54
CA ASN A 161 -16.42 -13.98 5.22
C ASN A 161 -15.59 -14.89 4.31
N VAL A 162 -14.45 -15.39 4.77
CA VAL A 162 -13.64 -16.37 4.02
C VAL A 162 -14.34 -17.72 4.00
N ALA A 163 -14.60 -18.24 2.81
CA ALA A 163 -15.23 -19.54 2.59
C ALA A 163 -14.23 -20.52 1.93
N PRO A 164 -13.35 -21.18 2.71
CA PRO A 164 -12.40 -22.13 2.15
C PRO A 164 -13.09 -23.41 1.65
N PRO A 165 -12.51 -24.13 0.67
CA PRO A 165 -12.88 -25.52 0.39
C PRO A 165 -12.85 -26.38 1.64
N ALA A 166 -13.63 -27.47 1.66
CA ALA A 166 -13.71 -28.37 2.83
C ALA A 166 -12.37 -29.01 3.22
N SER A 167 -11.41 -29.05 2.30
CA SER A 167 -10.05 -29.56 2.52
C SER A 167 -9.06 -28.48 2.94
N MET A 168 -9.43 -27.20 2.99
CA MET A 168 -8.56 -26.09 3.40
C MET A 168 -9.09 -25.44 4.68
N ALA A 169 -8.21 -24.67 5.34
CA ALA A 169 -8.55 -23.84 6.49
C ALA A 169 -8.49 -22.34 6.12
N VAL A 170 -9.08 -21.51 6.97
CA VAL A 170 -8.77 -20.07 6.99
C VAL A 170 -7.52 -19.87 7.84
N GLY A 171 -6.57 -19.10 7.34
CA GLY A 171 -5.38 -18.69 8.08
C GLY A 171 -5.17 -17.19 8.01
N CYS A 172 -4.58 -16.64 9.05
CA CYS A 172 -4.08 -15.27 9.09
C CYS A 172 -2.57 -15.31 8.89
N ASN A 173 -2.13 -15.16 7.64
CA ASN A 173 -0.71 -15.25 7.29
C ASN A 173 -0.03 -13.90 7.49
N ARG A 174 1.19 -13.86 8.02
CA ARG A 174 1.94 -12.60 8.20
C ARG A 174 3.17 -12.63 7.34
N SER A 175 3.49 -11.52 6.69
CA SER A 175 4.77 -11.39 6.02
C SER A 175 5.89 -11.27 7.05
N TRP A 176 7.04 -11.84 6.71
CA TRP A 176 8.20 -11.88 7.57
C TRP A 176 9.49 -11.75 6.76
N GLU A 177 10.53 -11.25 7.39
CA GLU A 177 11.87 -11.11 6.81
C GLU A 177 12.95 -11.45 7.84
N TYR A 178 14.13 -11.89 7.38
CA TYR A 178 15.31 -12.04 8.23
C TYR A 178 16.13 -10.75 8.29
N LEU A 179 16.08 -10.04 9.41
CA LEU A 179 16.93 -8.87 9.67
C LEU A 179 18.06 -9.23 10.63
N GLY A 180 19.30 -9.18 10.15
CA GLY A 180 20.48 -9.48 10.99
C GLY A 180 20.46 -10.90 11.59
N GLY A 181 19.79 -11.86 10.92
CA GLY A 181 19.63 -13.24 11.39
C GLY A 181 18.46 -13.47 12.35
N ASN A 182 17.66 -12.44 12.65
CA ASN A 182 16.43 -12.56 13.41
C ASN A 182 15.23 -12.52 12.47
N LEU A 183 14.26 -13.40 12.69
CA LEU A 183 12.96 -13.33 12.03
C LEU A 183 12.19 -12.12 12.58
N VAL A 184 11.76 -11.23 11.71
CA VAL A 184 10.94 -10.05 12.04
C VAL A 184 9.68 -10.12 11.20
N TYR A 185 8.53 -9.97 11.84
CA TYR A 185 7.25 -9.84 11.16
C TYR A 185 7.09 -8.41 10.67
N ALA A 186 6.73 -8.28 9.40
CA ALA A 186 6.81 -7.02 8.67
C ALA A 186 5.42 -6.46 8.30
N ALA A 187 4.32 -7.09 8.70
CA ALA A 187 2.98 -6.50 8.56
C ALA A 187 1.94 -7.19 9.46
N GLY A 188 0.77 -6.56 9.58
CA GLY A 188 -0.49 -7.22 9.89
C GLY A 188 -0.72 -8.49 9.06
N GLY A 189 -1.62 -9.34 9.53
CA GLY A 189 -1.92 -10.57 8.82
C GLY A 189 -2.83 -10.35 7.62
N ASP A 190 -2.85 -11.31 6.69
CA ASP A 190 -3.79 -11.40 5.60
C ASP A 190 -4.60 -12.70 5.64
N CYS A 191 -5.91 -12.59 5.43
CA CYS A 191 -6.83 -13.71 5.40
C CYS A 191 -6.58 -14.60 4.18
N GLN A 192 -6.16 -15.85 4.39
CA GLN A 192 -5.85 -16.79 3.32
C GLN A 192 -6.62 -18.11 3.44
N MET A 193 -6.84 -18.77 2.30
CA MET A 193 -7.21 -20.19 2.29
C MET A 193 -5.93 -21.02 2.21
N ILE A 194 -5.70 -21.86 3.21
CA ILE A 194 -4.42 -22.55 3.39
C ILE A 194 -4.59 -24.02 3.75
N SER A 195 -3.66 -24.84 3.28
CA SER A 195 -3.35 -26.13 3.89
C SER A 195 -1.86 -26.30 4.17
N LEU A 196 -1.53 -26.96 5.28
CA LEU A 196 -0.17 -27.13 5.78
C LEU A 196 0.12 -28.60 6.09
N LYS A 197 1.33 -29.01 5.75
CA LYS A 197 1.91 -30.30 6.10
C LYS A 197 3.27 -30.08 6.73
N CYS A 198 3.41 -30.54 7.96
CA CYS A 198 4.65 -30.46 8.72
C CYS A 198 5.34 -31.84 8.76
N GLU A 199 6.61 -31.90 8.39
CA GLU A 199 7.40 -33.13 8.30
C GLU A 199 8.71 -33.03 9.10
N GLY A 200 8.90 -33.95 10.06
CA GLY A 200 10.11 -34.01 10.91
C GLY A 200 10.19 -32.88 11.94
N GLY A 201 10.97 -33.05 13.01
CA GLY A 201 11.13 -32.02 14.05
C GLY A 201 10.11 -32.04 15.19
N ALA A 202 10.49 -31.48 16.35
CA ALA A 202 9.67 -31.46 17.57
C ALA A 202 8.74 -30.22 17.66
N LEU A 203 8.92 -29.25 16.77
CA LEU A 203 8.16 -27.98 16.74
C LEU A 203 7.04 -27.97 15.70
N CYS A 204 6.61 -29.14 15.21
CA CYS A 204 5.44 -29.17 14.32
C CYS A 204 4.20 -28.68 15.07
N PRO A 205 3.42 -27.74 14.50
CA PRO A 205 2.14 -27.36 15.06
C PRO A 205 1.19 -28.58 15.10
N ALA A 206 0.22 -28.54 16.01
CA ALA A 206 -0.70 -29.66 16.19
C ALA A 206 -1.64 -29.82 14.99
N GLY A 207 -1.55 -30.97 14.32
CA GLY A 207 -2.54 -31.47 13.35
C GLY A 207 -2.44 -30.86 11.96
N PRO A 208 -2.84 -31.60 10.90
CA PRO A 208 -2.83 -31.06 9.55
C PRO A 208 -3.88 -29.94 9.45
N ILE A 209 -3.42 -28.79 8.96
CA ILE A 209 -4.25 -27.64 8.65
C ILE A 209 -4.70 -27.92 7.21
N GLY A 210 -5.97 -28.29 7.02
CA GLY A 210 -6.43 -28.81 5.74
C GLY A 210 -5.77 -30.14 5.30
N ASP A 211 -5.91 -30.49 4.03
CA ASP A 211 -5.38 -31.70 3.39
C ASP A 211 -4.42 -31.33 2.26
N TYR A 212 -3.20 -30.95 2.64
CA TYR A 212 -2.14 -30.54 1.71
C TYR A 212 -1.93 -31.53 0.56
N ASP A 213 -2.04 -32.85 0.80
CA ASP A 213 -1.80 -33.85 -0.24
C ASP A 213 -2.99 -33.93 -1.23
N ALA A 214 -4.22 -33.65 -0.78
CA ALA A 214 -5.42 -33.63 -1.63
C ALA A 214 -5.65 -32.29 -2.34
N ASP A 215 -5.17 -31.18 -1.78
CA ASP A 215 -5.37 -29.85 -2.34
C ASP A 215 -4.47 -29.64 -3.54
N THR A 216 -5.01 -29.72 -4.76
CA THR A 216 -4.24 -29.49 -5.99
C THR A 216 -4.76 -28.33 -6.83
N THR A 217 -5.83 -27.66 -6.39
CA THR A 217 -6.49 -26.58 -7.10
C THR A 217 -7.11 -25.61 -6.10
N CYS A 218 -7.17 -24.33 -6.49
CA CYS A 218 -7.89 -23.31 -5.74
C CYS A 218 -9.30 -23.10 -6.30
N PRO A 219 -10.21 -22.46 -5.53
CA PRO A 219 -11.44 -21.91 -6.05
C PRO A 219 -11.21 -20.96 -7.24
N GLU A 220 -12.27 -20.70 -8.00
CA GLU A 220 -12.23 -19.72 -9.10
C GLU A 220 -11.72 -18.34 -8.61
N GLY A 221 -10.97 -17.65 -9.46
CA GLY A 221 -10.34 -16.37 -9.13
C GLY A 221 -9.08 -16.46 -8.26
N HIS A 222 -8.60 -17.67 -7.94
CA HIS A 222 -7.42 -17.85 -7.11
C HIS A 222 -6.36 -18.73 -7.77
N VAL A 223 -5.10 -18.47 -7.43
CA VAL A 223 -3.92 -19.20 -7.90
C VAL A 223 -3.33 -19.98 -6.73
N LEU A 224 -3.04 -21.26 -6.98
CA LEU A 224 -2.39 -22.11 -5.98
C LEU A 224 -0.90 -21.83 -5.94
N VAL A 225 -0.42 -21.38 -4.79
CA VAL A 225 1.00 -21.26 -4.46
C VAL A 225 1.38 -22.41 -3.52
N ASP A 226 2.29 -23.26 -3.97
CA ASP A 226 2.83 -24.40 -3.20
C ASP A 226 4.26 -24.07 -2.77
N LYS A 227 4.46 -23.92 -1.45
CA LYS A 227 5.71 -23.46 -0.85
C LYS A 227 6.23 -24.51 0.11
N THR A 228 7.54 -24.75 0.07
CA THR A 228 8.24 -25.61 1.02
C THR A 228 9.35 -24.83 1.70
N ILE A 229 9.28 -24.77 3.03
CA ILE A 229 10.33 -24.23 3.90
C ILE A 229 11.06 -25.42 4.51
N GLU A 230 12.27 -25.67 4.04
CA GLU A 230 13.12 -26.77 4.49
C GLU A 230 13.67 -26.50 5.90
N GLY A 231 13.45 -27.45 6.81
CA GLY A 231 14.02 -27.42 8.16
C GLY A 231 15.30 -28.24 8.27
N ASP A 232 15.91 -28.26 9.46
CA ASP A 232 17.07 -29.13 9.73
C ASP A 232 16.67 -30.60 9.98
N GLY A 233 15.37 -30.88 10.08
CA GLY A 233 14.79 -32.22 10.27
C GLY A 233 15.01 -32.80 11.67
N VAL A 234 15.62 -32.05 12.60
CA VAL A 234 15.95 -32.48 13.96
C VAL A 234 15.18 -31.64 14.98
N ILE A 235 15.32 -30.32 14.91
CA ILE A 235 14.63 -29.36 15.80
C ILE A 235 13.62 -28.55 14.98
N VAL A 236 14.07 -28.04 13.83
CA VAL A 236 13.26 -27.22 12.94
C VAL A 236 12.57 -28.14 11.92
N PRO A 237 11.22 -28.14 11.89
CA PRO A 237 10.48 -28.97 10.95
C PRO A 237 10.60 -28.46 9.52
N THR A 238 10.36 -29.34 8.55
CA THR A 238 10.05 -28.92 7.18
C THR A 238 8.56 -28.59 7.11
N ILE A 239 8.24 -27.39 6.64
CA ILE A 239 6.85 -26.91 6.52
C ILE A 239 6.52 -26.80 5.04
N LYS A 240 5.49 -27.51 4.61
CA LYS A 240 4.92 -27.39 3.27
C LYS A 240 3.57 -26.70 3.38
N SER A 241 3.33 -25.69 2.58
CA SER A 241 2.11 -24.89 2.57
C SER A 241 1.54 -24.78 1.16
N LYS A 242 0.22 -24.87 1.07
CA LYS A 242 -0.53 -24.54 -0.13
C LYS A 242 -1.46 -23.41 0.21
N VAL A 243 -1.32 -22.31 -0.52
CA VAL A 243 -2.07 -21.08 -0.30
C VAL A 243 -2.78 -20.72 -1.59
N CYS A 244 -4.05 -20.36 -1.48
CA CYS A 244 -4.80 -19.80 -2.61
C CYS A 244 -4.75 -18.27 -2.54
N LEU A 245 -3.89 -17.67 -3.35
CA LEU A 245 -3.79 -16.23 -3.49
C LEU A 245 -4.80 -15.73 -4.52
N LEU A 246 -5.30 -14.51 -4.34
CA LEU A 246 -6.25 -13.88 -5.26
C LEU A 246 -5.52 -13.56 -6.57
N ALA A 247 -6.06 -14.02 -7.70
CA ALA A 247 -5.60 -13.60 -9.01
C ALA A 247 -5.99 -12.13 -9.23
N CYS A 248 -5.13 -11.36 -9.88
CA CYS A 248 -5.32 -9.93 -10.07
C CYS A 248 -4.80 -9.48 -11.44
N GLU A 249 -5.32 -8.37 -11.95
CA GLU A 249 -4.77 -7.70 -13.13
C GLU A 249 -3.98 -6.44 -12.77
N SER A 250 -4.36 -5.79 -11.65
CA SER A 250 -3.80 -4.53 -11.16
C SER A 250 -3.68 -4.47 -9.64
N ASP A 251 -2.79 -3.60 -9.13
CA ASP A 251 -2.60 -3.39 -7.69
C ASP A 251 -3.89 -2.94 -6.99
N ARG A 252 -4.83 -2.32 -7.71
CA ARG A 252 -6.14 -1.91 -7.17
C ARG A 252 -7.00 -3.09 -6.69
N GLU A 253 -6.79 -4.28 -7.25
CA GLU A 253 -7.50 -5.49 -6.82
C GLU A 253 -6.88 -6.10 -5.56
N CYS A 254 -5.64 -5.71 -5.25
CA CYS A 254 -4.93 -6.17 -4.08
C CYS A 254 -5.20 -5.22 -2.93
N ARG A 255 -5.86 -5.76 -1.91
CA ARG A 255 -6.18 -5.01 -0.70
C ARG A 255 -4.90 -4.66 -0.01
N TRP A 256 -4.73 -3.38 0.25
CA TRP A 256 -3.58 -2.91 0.98
C TRP A 256 -3.81 -3.13 2.47
N ASN A 257 -2.93 -3.89 3.12
CA ASN A 257 -2.98 -4.05 4.57
C ASN A 257 -1.90 -3.18 5.25
N GLU A 258 -2.39 -2.26 6.08
CA GLU A 258 -1.68 -1.47 7.10
C GLU A 258 -0.54 -0.54 6.66
N ALA A 259 -0.34 0.51 7.48
CA ALA A 259 0.87 1.29 7.55
C ALA A 259 1.89 0.59 8.45
N ASP A 260 3.07 0.26 7.94
CA ASP A 260 4.13 -0.31 8.76
C ASP A 260 4.90 0.81 9.48
N ALA A 261 4.67 0.93 10.79
CA ALA A 261 5.31 1.92 11.65
C ALA A 261 6.84 1.72 11.80
N TYR A 262 7.35 0.51 11.58
CA TYR A 262 8.78 0.20 11.62
C TYR A 262 9.49 0.63 10.33
N TRP A 263 8.79 0.67 9.19
CA TRP A 263 9.39 0.97 7.88
C TRP A 263 8.98 2.31 7.26
N GLU A 264 8.24 3.16 7.99
CA GLU A 264 7.79 4.49 7.52
C GLU A 264 7.08 4.43 6.15
N GLY A 265 6.27 3.39 5.93
CA GLY A 265 5.58 3.20 4.66
C GLY A 265 4.49 2.14 4.71
N PRO A 266 3.50 2.21 3.81
CA PRO A 266 2.38 1.28 3.81
C PRO A 266 2.82 -0.11 3.30
N GLY A 267 2.20 -1.20 3.79
CA GLY A 267 2.50 -2.59 3.45
C GLY A 267 2.16 -2.98 2.01
N GLU A 268 3.16 -3.32 1.21
CA GLU A 268 3.05 -3.36 -0.25
C GLU A 268 2.45 -4.67 -0.81
N TYR A 269 1.16 -4.94 -0.57
CA TYR A 269 0.45 -5.95 -1.36
C TYR A 269 0.28 -5.45 -2.78
N ARG A 270 0.97 -6.10 -3.72
CA ARG A 270 0.91 -5.74 -5.14
C ARG A 270 0.45 -6.90 -5.97
N CYS A 271 -0.11 -6.56 -7.10
CA CYS A 271 -0.46 -7.49 -8.13
C CYS A 271 0.79 -7.86 -8.93
N THR A 272 1.39 -8.99 -8.57
CA THR A 272 2.70 -9.38 -9.09
C THR A 272 2.78 -10.87 -9.37
N THR A 273 3.73 -11.26 -10.22
CA THR A 273 4.07 -12.67 -10.42
C THR A 273 5.09 -13.12 -9.40
N THR A 274 4.90 -14.29 -8.80
CA THR A 274 5.89 -14.90 -7.90
C THR A 274 6.56 -16.09 -8.59
N PRO A 275 7.75 -16.53 -8.14
CA PRO A 275 8.36 -17.76 -8.65
C PRO A 275 7.45 -18.99 -8.54
N LEU A 276 6.53 -18.99 -7.57
CA LEU A 276 5.62 -20.09 -7.25
C LEU A 276 4.22 -19.95 -7.86
N SER A 277 3.86 -18.78 -8.42
CA SER A 277 2.53 -18.55 -9.02
C SER A 277 2.39 -19.14 -10.44
N GLY A 278 3.45 -19.74 -10.99
CA GLY A 278 3.42 -20.33 -12.32
C GLY A 278 3.32 -19.30 -13.46
N GLY A 279 3.61 -18.03 -13.19
CA GLY A 279 3.54 -16.92 -14.15
C GLY A 279 2.23 -16.13 -14.10
N GLU A 280 1.26 -16.56 -13.29
CA GLU A 280 0.04 -15.79 -13.03
C GLU A 280 0.33 -14.64 -12.06
N LYS A 281 -0.36 -13.51 -12.25
CA LYS A 281 -0.32 -12.40 -11.31
C LYS A 281 -1.24 -12.70 -10.12
N VAL A 282 -0.73 -12.44 -8.92
CA VAL A 282 -1.43 -12.68 -7.66
C VAL A 282 -1.23 -11.52 -6.72
N CYS A 283 -2.22 -11.28 -5.86
CA CYS A 283 -2.04 -10.39 -4.72
C CYS A 283 -1.11 -11.05 -3.71
N ASN A 284 0.06 -10.45 -3.52
CA ASN A 284 1.03 -10.91 -2.57
C ASN A 284 1.84 -9.73 -2.03
N ASP A 285 2.25 -9.84 -0.78
CA ASP A 285 3.25 -8.95 -0.21
C ASP A 285 4.58 -9.13 -0.95
N ALA A 286 5.18 -8.01 -1.40
CA ALA A 286 6.48 -8.03 -2.06
C ALA A 286 7.56 -8.80 -1.27
N ARG A 287 7.50 -8.77 0.06
CA ARG A 287 8.44 -9.46 0.96
C ARG A 287 8.27 -10.97 0.97
N ASN A 288 7.09 -11.45 0.58
CA ASN A 288 6.81 -12.88 0.42
C ASN A 288 7.25 -13.44 -0.94
N ASN A 289 7.73 -12.59 -1.88
CA ASN A 289 8.02 -12.98 -3.27
C ASN A 289 9.38 -13.66 -3.49
N GLU A 290 10.32 -13.61 -2.54
CA GLU A 290 11.69 -14.12 -2.73
C GLU A 290 11.88 -15.62 -2.37
N LEU A 291 10.80 -16.38 -2.15
CA LEU A 291 10.87 -17.79 -1.75
C LEU A 291 10.30 -18.74 -2.80
#